data_AF-A0A1M7RL65-F1
#
_entry.id   AF-A0A1M7RL65-F1
#
_cell.length_a   1.000
_cell.length_b   1.000
_cell.length_c   1.000
_cell.angle_alpha   90.00
_cell.angle_beta   90.00
_cell.angle_gamma   90.00
#
_symmetry.space_group_name_H-M   'P 1'
#
loop_
_entity.id
_entity.type
_entity.pdbx_description
1 polymer ?
#
loop_
_entity_poly.entity_id
_entity_poly.type
_entity_poly.pdbx_seq_one_letter_code
_entity_poly.pdbx_strand_id
1 'polypeptide(L)'
;MIAAVVVLVLCVGGVLWAAGAVVGNDYSTGKCIKREASGDKDRAVPVDCGEDGAYKIIDRVDDTTKVEDGSCPPDTTDAFVNFKDEYVLCLRKQG
;
A
#
# COMPACT_ATOMS: atom_id res chain seq x y z
N MET A 1 -10.10 12.61 52.07
CA MET A 1 -9.29 13.59 51.31
C MET A 1 -9.75 13.51 49.86
N ILE A 2 -10.52 14.51 49.42
CA ILE A 2 -11.15 14.56 48.11
C ILE A 2 -10.19 15.33 47.22
N ALA A 3 -9.47 14.64 46.34
CA ALA A 3 -8.66 15.27 45.29
C ALA A 3 -9.34 15.00 43.95
N ALA A 4 -10.35 15.81 43.68
CA ALA A 4 -10.89 15.99 42.35
C ALA A 4 -9.88 16.81 41.55
N VAL A 5 -9.22 16.18 40.57
CA VAL A 5 -8.52 16.90 39.50
C VAL A 5 -9.26 16.68 38.21
N VAL A 6 -10.09 17.68 37.94
CA VAL A 6 -10.62 18.14 36.67
C VAL A 6 -9.58 18.03 35.55
N VAL A 7 -9.92 17.41 34.40
CA VAL A 7 -9.89 18.06 33.07
C VAL A 7 -10.95 17.42 32.17
N LEU A 8 -12.06 18.13 32.06
CA LEU A 8 -13.07 18.03 30.99
C LEU A 8 -12.51 18.71 29.74
N VAL A 9 -12.34 17.99 28.63
CA VAL A 9 -12.47 18.57 27.27
C VAL A 9 -13.18 17.57 26.36
N LEU A 10 -14.51 17.70 26.38
CA LEU A 10 -15.39 17.86 25.23
C LEU A 10 -15.34 16.79 24.11
N CYS A 11 -16.40 16.00 24.15
CA CYS A 11 -17.03 15.31 23.03
C CYS A 11 -17.10 16.19 21.77
N VAL A 12 -16.53 15.72 20.67
CA VAL A 12 -17.13 15.91 19.34
C VAL A 12 -17.03 14.57 18.61
N GLY A 13 -18.18 14.06 18.18
CA GLY A 13 -18.35 12.72 17.65
C GLY A 13 -17.43 12.38 16.49
N GLY A 14 -16.98 11.13 16.48
CA GLY A 14 -16.18 10.55 15.42
C GLY A 14 -15.93 9.09 15.70
N VAL A 15 -16.96 8.27 15.52
CA VAL A 15 -16.82 6.83 15.38
C VAL A 15 -15.85 6.57 14.23
N LEU A 16 -14.61 6.20 14.53
CA LEU A 16 -13.77 5.46 13.59
C LEU A 16 -12.81 4.60 14.38
N TRP A 17 -13.23 3.35 14.53
CA TRP A 17 -12.37 2.19 14.56
C TRP A 17 -11.19 2.39 13.60
N ALA A 18 -10.03 2.74 14.12
CA ALA A 18 -8.77 2.53 13.42
C ALA A 18 -8.10 1.36 14.13
N ALA A 19 -8.31 0.19 13.53
CA ALA A 19 -7.58 -1.03 13.82
C ALA A 19 -6.09 -0.71 13.97
N GLY A 20 -5.43 -1.45 14.87
CA GLY A 20 -3.99 -1.36 15.05
C GLY A 20 -3.31 -1.38 13.68
N ALA A 21 -2.60 -0.30 13.36
CA ALA A 21 -1.66 -0.26 12.27
C ALA A 21 -0.48 -1.14 12.68
N VAL A 22 -0.65 -2.45 12.52
CA VAL A 22 0.48 -3.31 12.19
C VAL A 22 1.08 -2.69 10.93
N VAL A 23 2.28 -2.12 11.07
CA VAL A 23 3.10 -1.64 9.95
C VAL A 23 3.61 -2.86 9.19
N GLY A 24 2.68 -3.64 8.63
CA GLY A 24 2.93 -4.54 7.52
C GLY A 24 2.76 -3.70 6.27
N ASN A 25 3.77 -3.71 5.40
CA ASN A 25 3.66 -3.08 4.10
C ASN A 25 2.59 -3.85 3.29
N ASP A 26 1.33 -3.42 3.40
CA ASP A 26 0.19 -4.14 2.85
C ASP A 26 0.08 -3.85 1.35
N TYR A 27 0.67 -4.73 0.54
CA TYR A 27 0.57 -4.71 -0.91
C TYR A 27 -0.67 -5.46 -1.40
N SER A 28 -1.83 -5.07 -0.86
CA SER A 28 -3.11 -5.65 -1.26
C SER A 28 -3.65 -4.99 -2.53
N THR A 29 -4.43 -5.74 -3.30
CA THR A 29 -5.17 -5.21 -4.44
C THR A 29 -6.02 -4.01 -4.03
N GLY A 30 -6.02 -2.96 -4.85
CA GLY A 30 -6.71 -1.71 -4.58
C GLY A 30 -5.87 -0.66 -3.84
N LYS A 31 -4.72 -1.04 -3.27
CA LYS A 31 -3.75 -0.10 -2.70
C LYS A 31 -2.92 0.54 -3.80
N CYS A 32 -2.32 1.69 -3.49
CA CYS A 32 -1.43 2.37 -4.40
C CYS A 32 0.00 2.40 -3.86
N ILE A 33 0.93 2.32 -4.79
CA ILE A 33 2.35 2.33 -4.53
C ILE A 33 3.05 3.30 -5.47
N LYS A 34 4.19 3.81 -5.06
CA LYS A 34 5.13 4.51 -5.92
C LYS A 34 6.40 3.69 -6.04
N ARG A 35 7.02 3.75 -7.20
CA ARG A 35 8.37 3.22 -7.38
C ARG A 35 9.35 4.25 -6.85
N GLU A 36 10.05 3.91 -5.78
CA GLU A 36 11.20 4.67 -5.31
C GLU A 36 12.48 3.91 -5.64
N ALA A 37 13.39 4.59 -6.35
CA ALA A 37 14.74 4.09 -6.55
C ALA A 37 15.51 4.25 -5.24
N SER A 38 15.80 3.15 -4.55
CA SER A 38 16.57 3.15 -3.31
C SER A 38 17.95 2.55 -3.59
N GLY A 39 18.86 3.38 -4.08
CA GLY A 39 20.19 2.94 -4.53
C GLY A 39 20.10 2.14 -5.84
N ASP A 40 20.68 0.96 -5.88
CA ASP A 40 20.70 0.09 -7.06
C ASP A 40 19.44 -0.78 -7.24
N LYS A 41 18.39 -0.53 -6.43
CA LYS A 41 17.15 -1.35 -6.43
C LYS A 41 15.90 -0.49 -6.42
N ASP A 42 14.96 -0.85 -7.27
CA ASP A 42 13.60 -0.31 -7.22
C ASP A 42 12.83 -0.91 -6.04
N ARG A 43 12.15 -0.05 -5.28
CA ARG A 43 11.27 -0.46 -4.18
C ARG A 43 9.86 0.09 -4.42
N ALA A 44 8.86 -0.75 -4.17
CA ALA A 44 7.48 -0.31 -4.04
C ALA A 44 7.26 0.32 -2.66
N VAL A 45 6.78 1.55 -2.62
CA VAL A 45 6.44 2.25 -1.38
C VAL A 45 4.95 2.56 -1.40
N PRO A 46 4.18 2.15 -0.37
CA PRO A 46 2.75 2.45 -0.31
C PRO A 46 2.54 3.96 -0.20
N VAL A 47 1.66 4.48 -1.04
CA VAL A 47 1.30 5.91 -1.12
C VAL A 47 -0.21 6.04 -1.33
N ASP A 48 -0.72 7.26 -1.19
CA ASP A 48 -2.11 7.54 -1.54
C ASP A 48 -2.32 7.48 -3.06
N CYS A 49 -3.46 6.92 -3.49
CA CYS A 49 -3.79 6.78 -4.91
C CYS A 49 -4.00 8.11 -5.66
N GLY A 50 -4.11 9.22 -4.94
CA GLY A 50 -4.20 10.56 -5.50
C GLY A 50 -2.85 11.26 -5.68
N GLU A 51 -1.74 10.61 -5.30
CA GLU A 51 -0.41 11.16 -5.54
C GLU A 51 0.00 11.05 -7.00
N ASP A 52 0.68 12.09 -7.50
CA ASP A 52 1.22 12.10 -8.85
C ASP A 52 2.28 11.00 -9.02
N GLY A 53 2.12 10.20 -10.09
CA GLY A 53 2.97 9.05 -10.37
C GLY A 53 2.71 7.83 -9.49
N ALA A 54 1.58 7.78 -8.77
CA ALA A 54 1.16 6.58 -8.07
C ALA A 54 0.67 5.50 -9.05
N TYR A 55 0.90 4.25 -8.67
CA TYR A 55 0.44 3.06 -9.37
C TYR A 55 -0.51 2.29 -8.47
N LYS A 56 -1.69 1.95 -8.97
CA LYS A 56 -2.64 1.10 -8.26
C LYS A 56 -2.30 -0.37 -8.49
N ILE A 57 -2.23 -1.14 -7.40
CA ILE A 57 -2.12 -2.59 -7.45
C ILE A 57 -3.48 -3.12 -7.90
N ILE A 58 -3.52 -3.73 -9.08
CA ILE A 58 -4.74 -4.35 -9.62
C ILE A 58 -4.71 -5.87 -9.48
N ASP A 59 -3.52 -6.45 -9.38
CA ASP A 59 -3.35 -7.86 -9.08
C ASP A 59 -2.01 -8.13 -8.41
N ARG A 60 -1.92 -9.26 -7.72
CA ARG A 60 -0.70 -9.76 -7.07
C ARG A 60 -0.56 -11.24 -7.37
N VAL A 61 0.58 -11.60 -7.95
CA VAL A 61 0.96 -12.98 -8.23
C VAL A 61 2.04 -13.37 -7.23
N ASP A 62 1.68 -14.25 -6.31
CA ASP A 62 2.59 -14.81 -5.32
C ASP A 62 3.41 -15.99 -5.89
N ASP A 63 4.47 -16.37 -5.17
CA ASP A 63 5.37 -17.49 -5.50
C ASP A 63 6.01 -17.39 -6.89
N THR A 64 6.21 -16.17 -7.39
CA THR A 64 6.83 -15.91 -8.67
C THR A 64 7.67 -14.64 -8.67
N THR A 65 8.77 -14.70 -9.41
CA THR A 65 9.63 -13.55 -9.72
C THR A 65 9.66 -13.25 -11.23
N LYS A 66 8.76 -13.87 -11.99
CA LYS A 66 8.67 -13.73 -13.44
C LYS A 66 7.29 -13.20 -13.82
N VAL A 67 7.29 -12.20 -14.69
CA VAL A 67 6.08 -11.75 -15.37
C VAL A 67 5.92 -12.63 -16.61
N GLU A 68 5.05 -13.64 -16.55
CA GLU A 68 4.73 -14.45 -17.73
C GLU A 68 3.51 -13.87 -18.46
N ASP A 69 3.36 -14.20 -19.74
CA ASP A 69 2.20 -13.77 -20.51
C ASP A 69 0.92 -14.32 -19.89
N GLY A 70 0.07 -13.42 -19.40
CA GLY A 70 -1.17 -13.74 -18.69
C GLY A 70 -1.06 -13.79 -17.16
N SER A 71 0.14 -13.61 -16.57
CA SER A 71 0.28 -13.43 -15.12
C SER A 71 -0.40 -12.16 -14.63
N CYS A 72 -0.47 -11.14 -15.48
CA CYS A 72 -1.11 -9.88 -15.19
C CYS A 72 -2.32 -9.65 -16.09
N PRO A 73 -3.41 -9.07 -15.57
CA PRO A 73 -4.59 -8.76 -16.37
C PRO A 73 -4.28 -7.68 -17.43
N PRO A 74 -5.06 -7.61 -18.53
CA PRO A 74 -4.73 -6.79 -19.70
C PRO A 74 -4.76 -5.27 -19.46
N ASP A 75 -5.32 -4.82 -18.33
CA ASP A 75 -5.31 -3.42 -17.87
C ASP A 75 -4.05 -3.05 -17.07
N THR A 76 -3.10 -3.98 -16.97
CA THR A 76 -1.78 -3.75 -16.39
C THR A 76 -0.96 -2.85 -17.30
N THR A 77 -0.53 -1.71 -16.75
CA THR A 77 0.37 -0.78 -17.44
C THR A 77 1.82 -1.02 -17.09
N ASP A 78 2.07 -1.63 -15.93
CA ASP A 78 3.40 -1.82 -15.40
C ASP A 78 3.45 -2.99 -14.41
N ALA A 79 4.61 -3.57 -14.16
CA ALA A 79 4.78 -4.66 -13.21
C ALA A 79 5.94 -4.36 -12.25
N PHE A 80 5.78 -4.74 -10.98
CA PHE A 80 6.84 -4.65 -9.98
C PHE A 80 7.16 -6.05 -9.46
N VAL A 81 8.40 -6.48 -9.64
CA VAL A 81 8.89 -7.78 -9.20
C VAL A 81 9.64 -7.62 -7.89
N ASN A 82 9.18 -8.28 -6.84
CA ASN A 82 9.92 -8.40 -5.60
C ASN A 82 10.65 -9.74 -5.55
N PHE A 83 11.96 -9.72 -5.77
CA PHE A 83 12.82 -10.92 -5.68
C PHE A 83 13.05 -11.42 -4.25
N LYS A 84 12.84 -10.58 -3.24
CA LYS A 84 13.11 -10.94 -1.84
C LYS A 84 11.98 -11.78 -1.26
N ASP A 85 10.76 -11.38 -1.57
CA ASP A 85 9.53 -11.98 -1.06
C ASP A 85 8.79 -12.80 -2.14
N GLU A 86 9.44 -12.98 -3.31
CA GLU A 86 8.99 -13.79 -4.46
C GLU A 86 7.54 -13.52 -4.90
N TYR A 87 7.22 -12.26 -5.19
CA TYR A 87 5.94 -11.90 -5.77
C TYR A 87 6.06 -10.87 -6.89
N VAL A 88 5.04 -10.81 -7.74
CA VAL A 88 4.85 -9.81 -8.79
C VAL A 88 3.59 -9.00 -8.48
N LEU A 89 3.70 -7.68 -8.50
CA LEU A 89 2.56 -6.77 -8.46
C LEU A 89 2.25 -6.31 -9.87
N CYS A 90 1.02 -6.54 -10.31
CA CYS A 90 0.49 -5.99 -11.54
C CYS A 90 -0.10 -4.61 -11.24
N LEU A 91 0.41 -3.60 -11.92
CA LEU A 91 0.18 -2.21 -11.61
C LEU A 91 -0.55 -1.52 -12.75
N ARG A 92 -1.46 -0.63 -12.36
CA ARG A 92 -2.12 0.31 -13.26
C ARG A 92 -1.74 1.74 -12.89
N LYS A 93 -1.23 2.49 -13.85
CA LYS A 93 -0.90 3.90 -13.67
C LYS A 93 -2.16 4.67 -13.29
N GLN A 94 -2.12 5.36 -12.15
CA GLN A 94 -3.13 6.36 -11.80
C GLN A 94 -2.68 7.66 -12.46
N GLY A 95 -3.52 8.18 -13.35
CA GLY A 95 -3.29 9.40 -14.11
C GLY A 95 -3.86 10.63 -13.43
#